data_AF-A0A0R2AFB8-F1
#
_entry.id   AF-A0A0R2AFB8-F1
#
_cell.length_a   1.000
_cell.length_b   1.000
_cell.length_c   1.000
_cell.angle_alpha   90.00
_cell.angle_beta   90.00
_cell.angle_gamma   90.00
#
_symmetry.space_group_name_H-M   'P 1'
#
loop_
_entity.id
_entity.type
_entity.pdbx_description
1 polymer ?
#
loop_
_entity_poly.entity_id
_entity_poly.type
_entity_poly.pdbx_seq_one_letter_code
_entity_poly.pdbx_strand_id
1 'polypeptide(L)'
;MKKIVQITALSLFLGLFLSACGNENKIKQVTIVGSTALQPMVEVAAEEYQTHNEGISITVQGGGSGTGLSQVQAGAVTIGNSDIYAAEQPGIKADKLVDHKVAVVGIGPIVHKGVGVKNVSMDQLAGIFTGKYTNWKQLGGKDQEIIVINRAQGSGTRAAFEGKVLPKQKALNAQEQESSGTVAKMVAATPGAISYVAFSYFKDNVTALAVNGVKPTDQNVMTDTWKIWAYEHMYTKGKPDLETKKFLDYMRSEEIQTKVVKKLGYISINEMKVKVD
;
A
#
# COMPACT_ATOMS: atom_id res chain seq x y z
N MET A 1 -18.44 36.01 74.29
CA MET A 1 -17.50 36.13 75.42
C MET A 1 -16.86 34.77 75.69
N LYS A 2 -15.55 34.79 75.99
CA LYS A 2 -14.60 33.68 76.27
C LYS A 2 -15.21 32.55 77.16
N LYS A 3 -14.82 31.27 77.09
CA LYS A 3 -13.50 30.62 77.33
C LYS A 3 -13.55 29.15 76.83
N ILE A 4 -12.57 28.62 76.08
CA ILE A 4 -11.39 27.81 76.52
C ILE A 4 -11.82 26.61 77.38
N VAL A 5 -11.57 25.34 77.00
CA VAL A 5 -10.38 24.53 77.37
C VAL A 5 -10.13 23.35 76.39
N GLN A 6 -8.82 23.12 76.18
CA GLN A 6 -8.02 22.07 75.53
C GLN A 6 -8.57 20.62 75.44
N ILE A 7 -8.14 19.88 74.41
CA ILE A 7 -7.21 18.73 74.54
C ILE A 7 -6.61 18.35 73.18
N THR A 8 -5.30 18.22 73.21
CA THR A 8 -4.32 17.80 72.21
C THR A 8 -4.55 16.37 71.71
N ALA A 9 -4.49 16.14 70.40
CA ALA A 9 -4.06 14.86 69.82
C ALA A 9 -3.24 15.14 68.55
N LEU A 10 -1.93 15.16 68.74
CA LEU A 10 -0.91 15.25 67.71
C LEU A 10 -0.83 13.89 67.00
N SER A 11 -1.58 13.73 65.90
CA SER A 11 -1.44 12.57 65.03
C SER A 11 -0.47 12.90 63.90
N LEU A 12 0.76 12.41 64.08
CA LEU A 12 1.88 12.48 63.16
C LEU A 12 1.50 11.81 61.83
N PHE A 13 1.00 12.58 60.85
CA PHE A 13 0.85 12.12 59.47
C PHE A 13 2.24 12.11 58.83
N LEU A 14 2.96 11.00 59.01
CA LEU A 14 4.24 10.74 58.37
C LEU A 14 3.98 10.56 56.87
N GLY A 15 4.30 11.61 56.10
CA GLY A 15 4.25 11.60 54.65
C GLY A 15 5.22 10.56 54.08
N LEU A 16 4.69 9.42 53.68
CA LEU A 16 5.33 8.54 52.72
C LEU A 16 5.10 9.11 51.31
N PHE A 17 5.96 10.06 50.93
CA PHE A 17 6.25 10.31 49.52
C PHE A 17 7.01 9.08 48.99
N LEU A 18 6.27 8.04 48.62
CA LEU A 18 6.78 7.07 47.66
C LEU A 18 6.83 7.79 46.31
N SER A 19 8.00 8.33 45.99
CA SER A 19 8.40 8.55 44.60
C SER A 19 8.41 7.20 43.90
N ALA A 20 7.24 6.80 43.41
CA ALA A 20 7.16 5.84 42.32
C ALA A 20 7.79 6.52 41.11
N CYS A 21 9.09 6.34 40.93
CA CYS A 21 9.71 6.40 39.61
C CYS A 21 9.09 5.25 38.80
N GLY A 22 7.86 5.46 38.34
CA GLY A 22 7.23 4.63 37.34
C GLY A 22 8.05 4.81 36.07
N ASN A 23 8.87 3.81 35.76
CA ASN A 23 9.35 3.59 34.41
C ASN A 23 8.11 3.20 33.60
N GLU A 24 7.29 4.19 33.22
CA GLU A 24 6.24 3.97 32.22
C GLU A 24 6.95 3.50 30.97
N ASN A 25 6.83 2.20 30.67
CA ASN A 25 7.16 1.67 29.37
C ASN A 25 6.24 2.37 28.36
N LYS A 26 6.68 3.54 27.86
CA LYS A 26 5.95 4.32 26.86
C LYS A 26 5.92 3.49 25.58
N ILE A 27 4.77 2.88 25.32
CA ILE A 27 4.49 2.17 24.08
C ILE A 27 4.74 3.15 22.92
N LYS A 28 5.67 2.79 22.04
CA LYS A 28 6.00 3.61 20.88
C LYS A 28 4.92 3.44 19.82
N GLN A 29 4.27 4.55 19.46
CA GLN A 29 3.31 4.59 18.36
C GLN A 29 4.03 4.76 17.02
N VAL A 30 3.79 3.85 16.09
CA VAL A 30 4.22 3.92 14.68
C VAL A 30 2.97 3.96 13.80
N THR A 31 2.72 5.12 13.22
CA THR A 31 1.60 5.32 12.28
C THR A 31 2.10 5.19 10.85
N ILE A 32 1.44 4.33 10.08
CA ILE A 32 1.81 4.02 8.70
C ILE A 32 0.64 4.33 7.80
N VAL A 33 0.82 5.24 6.84
CA VAL A 33 -0.24 5.66 5.92
C VAL A 33 0.24 5.60 4.49
N GLY A 34 -0.60 5.16 3.55
CA GLY A 34 -0.35 5.40 2.12
C GLY A 34 -0.89 4.32 1.19
N SER A 35 0.00 3.70 0.42
CA SER A 35 -0.35 2.71 -0.59
C SER A 35 -1.34 1.67 -0.06
N THR A 36 -2.48 1.57 -0.75
CA THR A 36 -3.44 0.48 -0.56
C THR A 36 -3.01 -0.80 -1.26
N ALA A 37 -2.05 -0.74 -2.19
CA ALA A 37 -1.51 -1.93 -2.83
C ALA A 37 -0.56 -2.68 -1.89
N LEU A 38 0.21 -1.96 -1.06
CA LEU A 38 1.12 -2.49 -0.04
C LEU A 38 0.44 -2.84 1.30
N GLN A 39 -0.70 -2.20 1.57
CA GLN A 39 -1.40 -2.28 2.86
C GLN A 39 -1.57 -3.73 3.38
N PRO A 40 -2.03 -4.72 2.60
CA PRO A 40 -2.18 -6.09 3.11
C PRO A 40 -0.88 -6.72 3.66
N MET A 41 0.27 -6.41 3.06
CA MET A 41 1.55 -6.94 3.51
C MET A 41 1.97 -6.32 4.84
N VAL A 42 1.79 -5.00 4.96
CA VAL A 42 2.19 -4.25 6.14
C VAL A 42 1.27 -4.54 7.31
N GLU A 43 -0.02 -4.73 7.09
CA GLU A 43 -0.96 -5.15 8.13
C GLU A 43 -0.58 -6.52 8.73
N VAL A 44 -0.33 -7.52 7.88
CA VAL A 44 0.06 -8.87 8.33
C VAL A 44 1.41 -8.83 9.07
N ALA A 45 2.41 -8.14 8.52
CA ALA A 45 3.70 -8.02 9.17
C ALA A 45 3.64 -7.20 10.47
N ALA A 46 2.82 -6.16 10.54
CA ALA A 46 2.63 -5.36 11.75
C ALA A 46 1.93 -6.16 12.85
N GLU A 47 0.92 -6.98 12.51
CA GLU A 47 0.27 -7.88 13.45
C GLU A 47 1.28 -8.89 14.02
N GLU A 48 2.03 -9.58 13.16
CA GLU A 48 3.05 -10.56 13.56
C GLU A 48 4.20 -9.92 14.38
N TYR A 49 4.62 -8.71 14.02
CA TYR A 49 5.67 -8.01 14.76
C TYR A 49 5.21 -7.63 16.16
N GLN A 50 3.98 -7.14 16.32
CA GLN A 50 3.46 -6.71 17.61
C GLN A 50 3.24 -7.86 18.60
N THR A 51 2.97 -9.08 18.14
CA THR A 51 2.83 -10.24 19.05
C THR A 51 4.15 -10.64 19.73
N HIS A 52 5.29 -10.22 19.17
CA HIS A 52 6.63 -10.51 19.70
C HIS A 52 7.34 -9.27 20.27
N ASN A 53 6.70 -8.09 20.24
CA ASN A 53 7.31 -6.82 20.64
C ASN A 53 6.31 -5.96 21.44
N GLU A 54 6.32 -6.09 22.77
CA GLU A 54 5.37 -5.41 23.66
C GLU A 54 5.57 -3.87 23.79
N GLY A 55 6.69 -3.34 23.29
CA GLY A 55 7.05 -1.91 23.40
C GLY A 55 6.55 -1.02 22.26
N ILE A 56 5.79 -1.56 21.30
CA ILE A 56 5.40 -0.85 20.08
C ILE A 56 3.92 -1.08 19.77
N SER A 57 3.28 -0.07 19.20
CA SER A 57 1.95 -0.17 18.60
C SER A 57 2.02 0.39 17.19
N ILE A 58 1.62 -0.43 16.23
CA ILE A 58 1.68 -0.12 14.81
C ILE A 58 0.26 -0.04 14.28
N THR A 59 -0.06 1.09 13.66
CA THR A 59 -1.34 1.30 12.98
C THR A 59 -1.08 1.52 11.49
N VAL A 60 -1.86 0.82 10.67
CA VAL A 60 -1.72 0.85 9.21
C VAL A 60 -3.01 1.36 8.62
N GLN A 61 -2.91 2.35 7.73
CA GLN A 61 -4.05 2.91 7.02
C GLN A 61 -3.73 3.09 5.54
N GLY A 62 -4.69 2.76 4.69
CA GLY A 62 -4.67 3.13 3.29
C GLY A 62 -4.85 4.63 3.05
N GLY A 63 -5.07 5.01 1.79
CA GLY A 63 -5.28 6.41 1.38
C GLY A 63 -4.53 6.79 0.10
N GLY A 64 -3.72 5.88 -0.44
CA GLY A 64 -2.95 6.08 -1.66
C GLY A 64 -1.55 6.63 -1.40
N SER A 65 -0.65 6.35 -2.33
CA SER A 65 0.78 6.69 -2.27
C SER A 65 1.01 8.20 -2.14
N GLY A 66 0.22 9.02 -2.84
CA GLY A 66 0.29 10.48 -2.70
C GLY A 66 -0.04 10.96 -1.29
N THR A 67 -1.03 10.35 -0.64
CA THR A 67 -1.40 10.64 0.76
C THR A 67 -0.28 10.24 1.72
N GLY A 68 0.27 9.03 1.56
CA GLY A 68 1.37 8.53 2.40
C GLY A 68 2.60 9.42 2.33
N LEU A 69 3.05 9.74 1.11
CA LEU A 69 4.19 10.62 0.86
C LEU A 69 3.97 12.03 1.43
N SER A 70 2.78 12.61 1.23
CA SER A 70 2.45 13.95 1.73
C SER A 70 2.44 14.01 3.26
N GLN A 71 1.84 13.00 3.91
CA GLN A 71 1.74 12.96 5.37
C GLN A 71 3.10 12.70 6.04
N VAL A 72 3.92 11.79 5.50
CA VAL A 72 5.26 11.55 6.07
C VAL A 72 6.17 12.76 5.86
N GLN A 73 6.10 13.44 4.70
CA GLN A 73 6.81 14.69 4.47
C GLN A 73 6.41 15.77 5.48
N ALA A 74 5.11 15.90 5.77
CA ALA A 74 4.62 16.83 6.80
C ALA A 74 5.10 16.44 8.21
N GLY A 75 5.46 15.18 8.44
CA GLY A 75 5.76 14.62 9.76
C GLY A 75 4.49 14.29 10.55
N ALA A 76 3.35 14.13 9.86
CA ALA A 76 2.07 13.77 10.47
C ALA A 76 1.96 12.27 10.77
N VAL A 77 2.75 11.45 10.06
CA VAL A 77 2.83 10.00 10.27
C VAL A 77 4.28 9.56 10.35
N THR A 78 4.53 8.41 10.98
CA THR A 78 5.87 7.85 11.13
C THR A 78 6.42 7.33 9.81
N ILE A 79 5.58 6.63 9.03
CA ILE A 79 5.96 6.01 7.75
C ILE A 79 4.92 6.33 6.68
N GLY A 80 5.41 6.71 5.49
CA GLY A 80 4.59 6.90 4.28
C GLY A 80 4.79 5.76 3.29
N ASN A 81 3.76 4.94 3.06
CA ASN A 81 3.81 3.84 2.09
C ASN A 81 3.55 4.34 0.67
N SER A 82 4.31 3.86 -0.32
CA SER A 82 4.17 4.29 -1.71
C SER A 82 4.51 3.19 -2.71
N ASP A 83 3.71 3.11 -3.79
CA ASP A 83 3.96 2.25 -4.96
C ASP A 83 4.91 2.89 -5.99
N ILE A 84 5.30 4.14 -5.76
CA ILE A 84 6.12 4.94 -6.68
C ILE A 84 7.26 5.59 -5.92
N TYR A 85 8.29 6.01 -6.65
CA TYR A 85 9.35 6.80 -6.05
C TYR A 85 8.83 8.16 -5.60
N ALA A 86 9.30 8.64 -4.45
CA ALA A 86 8.91 9.95 -3.93
C ALA A 86 9.19 11.09 -4.93
N ALA A 87 10.23 10.95 -5.76
CA ALA A 87 10.60 11.92 -6.79
C ALA A 87 9.61 11.98 -7.97
N GLU A 88 8.82 10.92 -8.18
CA GLU A 88 7.80 10.86 -9.23
C GLU A 88 6.49 11.53 -8.80
N GLN A 89 6.30 11.77 -7.50
CA GLN A 89 5.09 12.36 -6.95
C GLN A 89 5.20 13.90 -6.90
N PRO A 90 4.34 14.65 -7.61
CA PRO A 90 4.34 16.10 -7.55
C PRO A 90 4.14 16.65 -6.13
N GLY A 91 4.91 17.68 -5.77
CA GLY A 91 4.83 18.33 -4.45
C GLY A 91 5.60 17.62 -3.32
N ILE A 92 6.29 16.51 -3.62
CA ILE A 92 7.12 15.78 -2.67
C ILE A 92 8.59 16.16 -2.84
N LYS A 93 9.24 16.47 -1.72
CA LYS A 93 10.67 16.78 -1.58
C LYS A 93 11.38 15.48 -1.23
N ALA A 94 11.63 14.66 -2.25
CA ALA A 94 12.21 13.33 -2.11
C ALA A 94 13.57 13.33 -1.38
N ASP A 95 14.36 14.40 -1.54
CA ASP A 95 15.64 14.63 -0.84
C ASP A 95 15.52 14.74 0.68
N LYS A 96 14.32 14.98 1.20
CA LYS A 96 14.03 15.05 2.65
C LYS A 96 13.46 13.75 3.21
N LEU A 97 13.23 12.76 2.36
CA LEU A 97 12.71 11.46 2.74
C LEU A 97 13.80 10.41 2.60
N VAL A 98 13.72 9.38 3.44
CA VAL A 98 14.56 8.19 3.32
C VAL A 98 13.70 7.06 2.77
N ASP A 99 14.11 6.51 1.64
CA ASP A 99 13.45 5.39 0.98
C ASP A 99 13.89 4.05 1.61
N HIS A 100 12.91 3.23 1.97
CA HIS A 100 13.12 1.84 2.36
C HIS A 100 12.26 0.95 1.47
N LYS A 101 12.88 0.38 0.43
CA LYS A 101 12.23 -0.63 -0.43
C LYS A 101 12.00 -1.91 0.37
N VAL A 102 10.77 -2.41 0.36
CA VAL A 102 10.36 -3.58 1.16
C VAL A 102 9.79 -4.72 0.32
N ALA A 103 9.28 -4.44 -0.88
CA ALA A 103 8.80 -5.47 -1.80
C ALA A 103 8.82 -4.96 -3.25
N VAL A 104 8.48 -5.86 -4.17
CA VAL A 104 8.03 -5.55 -5.52
C VAL A 104 6.64 -6.12 -5.71
N VAL A 105 5.80 -5.42 -6.46
CA VAL A 105 4.46 -5.91 -6.80
C VAL A 105 4.22 -5.87 -8.30
N GLY A 106 3.64 -6.93 -8.83
CA GLY A 106 3.02 -6.91 -10.16
C GLY A 106 1.69 -6.18 -10.11
N ILE A 107 1.41 -5.36 -11.12
CA ILE A 107 0.13 -4.69 -11.32
C ILE A 107 -0.47 -5.22 -12.60
N GLY A 108 -1.75 -5.53 -12.62
CA GLY A 108 -2.39 -6.01 -13.84
C GLY A 108 -3.85 -5.68 -13.98
N PRO A 109 -4.33 -5.66 -15.24
CA PRO A 109 -5.73 -5.45 -15.53
C PRO A 109 -6.59 -6.61 -15.05
N ILE A 110 -7.65 -6.28 -14.34
CA ILE A 110 -8.71 -7.21 -13.93
C ILE A 110 -10.01 -6.83 -14.64
N VAL A 111 -10.75 -7.85 -15.07
CA VAL A 111 -12.06 -7.69 -15.72
C VAL A 111 -13.12 -8.53 -15.04
N HIS A 112 -14.37 -8.12 -15.21
CA HIS A 112 -15.49 -8.96 -14.84
C HIS A 112 -15.42 -10.30 -15.59
N LYS A 113 -15.61 -11.43 -14.91
CA LYS A 113 -15.49 -12.78 -15.51
C LYS A 113 -16.32 -12.99 -16.76
N GLY A 114 -17.47 -12.33 -16.82
CA GLY A 114 -18.43 -12.47 -17.89
C GLY A 114 -17.98 -11.93 -19.25
N VAL A 115 -16.89 -11.15 -19.35
CA VAL A 115 -16.51 -10.45 -20.60
C VAL A 115 -15.99 -11.36 -21.72
N GLY A 116 -15.46 -12.55 -21.36
CA GLY A 116 -14.98 -13.54 -22.33
C GLY A 116 -13.58 -13.30 -22.92
N VAL A 117 -12.88 -12.24 -22.48
CA VAL A 117 -11.50 -11.93 -22.87
C VAL A 117 -10.52 -12.41 -21.80
N LYS A 118 -9.39 -12.99 -22.22
CA LYS A 118 -8.32 -13.47 -21.32
C LYS A 118 -6.95 -12.84 -21.61
N ASN A 119 -6.82 -12.17 -22.76
CA ASN A 119 -5.58 -11.56 -23.21
C ASN A 119 -5.89 -10.32 -24.05
N VAL A 120 -5.09 -9.28 -23.88
CA VAL A 120 -5.08 -8.08 -24.73
C VAL A 120 -3.65 -7.73 -25.10
N SER A 121 -3.43 -7.04 -26.22
CA SER A 121 -2.14 -6.37 -26.46
C SER A 121 -1.98 -5.14 -25.57
N MET A 122 -0.76 -4.64 -25.41
CA MET A 122 -0.51 -3.37 -24.71
C MET A 122 -1.27 -2.21 -25.36
N ASP A 123 -1.32 -2.17 -26.69
CA ASP A 123 -2.06 -1.14 -27.44
C ASP A 123 -3.58 -1.24 -27.25
N GLN A 124 -4.10 -2.47 -27.16
CA GLN A 124 -5.51 -2.69 -26.84
C GLN A 124 -5.82 -2.25 -25.41
N LEU A 125 -4.95 -2.59 -24.46
CA LEU A 125 -5.10 -2.16 -23.07
C LEU A 125 -5.08 -0.63 -22.97
N ALA A 126 -4.13 0.04 -23.62
CA ALA A 126 -4.11 1.49 -23.70
C ALA A 126 -5.38 2.05 -24.37
N GLY A 127 -5.84 1.42 -25.45
CA GLY A 127 -7.06 1.79 -26.16
C GLY A 127 -8.33 1.68 -25.30
N ILE A 128 -8.41 0.69 -24.41
CA ILE A 128 -9.50 0.55 -23.45
C ILE A 128 -9.51 1.75 -22.50
N PHE A 129 -8.37 2.02 -21.85
CA PHE A 129 -8.25 3.09 -20.86
C PHE A 129 -8.23 4.50 -21.47
N THR A 130 -8.24 4.64 -22.79
CA THR A 130 -8.39 5.92 -23.51
C THR A 130 -9.74 6.06 -24.20
N GLY A 131 -10.62 5.05 -24.09
CA GLY A 131 -11.96 5.06 -24.69
C GLY A 131 -12.00 4.75 -26.19
N LYS A 132 -10.89 4.33 -26.80
CA LYS A 132 -10.85 3.84 -28.20
C LYS A 132 -11.68 2.57 -28.39
N TYR A 133 -11.68 1.69 -27.39
CA TYR A 133 -12.54 0.51 -27.35
C TYR A 133 -13.65 0.74 -26.32
N THR A 134 -14.89 0.61 -26.76
CA THR A 134 -16.09 0.84 -25.92
C THR A 134 -16.92 -0.41 -25.74
N ASN A 135 -16.63 -1.50 -26.46
CA ASN A 135 -17.31 -2.78 -26.34
C ASN A 135 -16.35 -3.97 -26.47
N TRP A 136 -16.52 -4.97 -25.62
CA TRP A 136 -15.67 -6.16 -25.57
C TRP A 136 -15.66 -6.97 -26.85
N LYS A 137 -16.71 -6.91 -27.69
CA LYS A 137 -16.72 -7.59 -29.00
C LYS A 137 -15.65 -7.09 -29.95
N GLN A 138 -15.23 -5.82 -29.81
CA GLN A 138 -14.12 -5.25 -30.59
C GLN A 138 -12.77 -5.91 -30.26
N LEU A 139 -12.71 -6.64 -29.14
CA LEU A 139 -11.54 -7.33 -28.61
C LEU A 139 -11.75 -8.86 -28.56
N GLY A 140 -12.75 -9.39 -29.28
CA GLY A 140 -13.07 -10.81 -29.33
C GLY A 140 -13.82 -11.35 -28.10
N GLY A 141 -14.33 -10.46 -27.24
CA GLY A 141 -15.20 -10.81 -26.11
C GLY A 141 -16.68 -10.84 -26.48
N LYS A 142 -17.53 -10.83 -25.46
CA LYS A 142 -18.99 -10.73 -25.63
C LYS A 142 -19.41 -9.35 -26.14
N ASP A 143 -20.59 -9.27 -26.74
CA ASP A 143 -21.25 -7.98 -27.00
C ASP A 143 -21.70 -7.37 -25.67
N GLN A 144 -20.79 -6.59 -25.07
CA GLN A 144 -20.91 -6.03 -23.74
C GLN A 144 -20.11 -4.72 -23.71
N GLU A 145 -20.75 -3.66 -23.24
CA GLU A 145 -20.08 -2.37 -23.03
C GLU A 145 -18.89 -2.51 -22.08
N ILE A 146 -17.81 -1.78 -22.38
CA ILE A 146 -16.63 -1.68 -21.53
C ILE A 146 -16.87 -0.58 -20.51
N ILE A 147 -16.88 -0.95 -19.23
CA ILE A 147 -17.01 0.00 -18.11
C ILE A 147 -15.64 0.14 -17.44
N VAL A 148 -14.96 1.26 -17.68
CA VAL A 148 -13.69 1.53 -17.01
C VAL A 148 -13.95 2.06 -15.60
N ILE A 149 -13.28 1.46 -14.61
CA ILE A 149 -13.21 2.00 -13.25
C ILE A 149 -11.75 2.32 -12.99
N ASN A 150 -11.42 3.60 -12.89
CA ASN A 150 -10.06 4.06 -12.63
C ASN A 150 -9.75 4.06 -11.13
N ARG A 151 -8.46 4.01 -10.82
CA ARG A 151 -8.00 4.39 -9.48
C ARG A 151 -7.95 5.92 -9.37
N ALA A 152 -8.08 6.45 -8.17
CA ALA A 152 -8.01 7.90 -7.97
C ALA A 152 -6.62 8.46 -8.29
N GLN A 153 -6.54 9.77 -8.56
CA GLN A 153 -5.30 10.44 -9.00
C GLN A 153 -4.14 10.33 -7.99
N GLY A 154 -4.41 10.20 -6.68
CA GLY A 154 -3.39 10.00 -5.65
C GLY A 154 -2.86 8.57 -5.52
N SER A 155 -3.34 7.64 -6.34
CA SER A 155 -2.95 6.23 -6.32
C SER A 155 -1.58 6.00 -6.97
N GLY A 156 -0.65 5.39 -6.24
CA GLY A 156 0.62 4.95 -6.84
C GLY A 156 0.41 3.80 -7.83
N THR A 157 -0.54 2.89 -7.57
CA THR A 157 -0.94 1.86 -8.54
C THR A 157 -1.37 2.48 -9.87
N ARG A 158 -2.11 3.61 -9.84
CA ARG A 158 -2.46 4.36 -11.05
C ARG A 158 -1.23 4.93 -11.73
N ALA A 159 -0.39 5.65 -10.99
CA ALA A 159 0.81 6.25 -11.54
C ALA A 159 1.73 5.20 -12.19
N ALA A 160 1.95 4.06 -11.52
CA ALA A 160 2.71 2.94 -12.07
C ALA A 160 2.04 2.31 -13.31
N PHE A 161 0.72 2.09 -13.27
CA PHE A 161 0.00 1.54 -14.42
C PHE A 161 0.03 2.49 -15.62
N GLU A 162 -0.34 3.75 -15.45
CA GLU A 162 -0.35 4.76 -16.51
C GLU A 162 1.05 5.01 -17.06
N GLY A 163 2.08 5.03 -16.21
CA GLY A 163 3.48 5.19 -16.65
C GLY A 163 3.95 4.09 -17.61
N LYS A 164 3.39 2.87 -17.50
CA LYS A 164 3.72 1.73 -18.38
C LYS A 164 2.76 1.55 -19.54
N VAL A 165 1.47 1.82 -19.33
CA VAL A 165 0.40 1.54 -20.30
C VAL A 165 0.02 2.78 -21.11
N LEU A 166 0.09 3.97 -20.52
CA LEU A 166 -0.34 5.24 -21.09
C LEU A 166 0.77 6.32 -21.07
N PRO A 167 2.05 6.03 -21.39
CA PRO A 167 3.18 6.96 -21.18
C PRO A 167 3.05 8.31 -21.90
N LYS A 168 2.17 8.42 -22.91
CA LYS A 168 1.92 9.63 -23.71
C LYS A 168 0.44 9.96 -23.85
N GLN A 169 -0.42 9.30 -23.08
CA GLN A 169 -1.87 9.39 -23.22
C GLN A 169 -2.50 9.66 -21.86
N LYS A 170 -3.65 10.31 -21.86
CA LYS A 170 -4.44 10.48 -20.63
C LYS A 170 -5.51 9.42 -20.59
N ALA A 171 -5.72 8.82 -19.43
CA ALA A 171 -6.86 7.96 -19.21
C ALA A 171 -8.17 8.73 -19.46
N LEU A 172 -9.20 8.05 -19.99
CA LEU A 172 -10.52 8.64 -20.10
C LEU A 172 -11.04 9.07 -18.72
N ASN A 173 -11.92 10.07 -18.71
CA ASN A 173 -12.67 10.39 -17.51
C ASN A 173 -13.66 9.24 -17.23
N ALA A 174 -13.52 8.61 -16.07
CA ALA A 174 -14.29 7.44 -15.68
C ALA A 174 -14.54 7.48 -14.18
N GLN A 175 -15.38 6.58 -13.67
CA GLN A 175 -15.56 6.44 -12.23
C GLN A 175 -14.21 6.13 -11.57
N GLU A 176 -13.86 6.91 -10.54
CA GLU A 176 -12.62 6.71 -9.79
C GLU A 176 -12.88 6.02 -8.44
N GLN A 177 -11.91 5.22 -7.99
CA GLN A 177 -11.86 4.65 -6.65
C GLN A 177 -10.49 4.69 -6.00
N GLU A 178 -10.47 5.07 -4.72
CA GLU A 178 -9.25 5.14 -3.92
C GLU A 178 -8.71 3.75 -3.57
N SER A 179 -9.57 2.85 -3.10
CA SER A 179 -9.16 1.55 -2.54
C SER A 179 -9.00 0.46 -3.61
N SER A 180 -7.84 -0.22 -3.61
CA SER A 180 -7.60 -1.43 -4.40
C SER A 180 -8.63 -2.53 -4.11
N GLY A 181 -9.02 -2.69 -2.85
CA GLY A 181 -10.02 -3.69 -2.45
C GLY A 181 -11.42 -3.34 -2.94
N THR A 182 -11.79 -2.05 -2.88
CA THR A 182 -13.10 -1.59 -3.36
C THR A 182 -13.20 -1.70 -4.88
N VAL A 183 -12.16 -1.30 -5.62
CA VAL A 183 -12.20 -1.40 -7.08
C VAL A 183 -12.28 -2.86 -7.55
N ALA A 184 -11.57 -3.79 -6.91
CA ALA A 184 -11.66 -5.21 -7.23
C ALA A 184 -13.07 -5.78 -7.01
N LYS A 185 -13.73 -5.39 -5.90
CA LYS A 185 -15.13 -5.76 -5.63
C LYS A 185 -16.09 -5.20 -6.67
N MET A 186 -15.88 -3.95 -7.09
CA MET A 186 -16.71 -3.33 -8.13
C MET A 186 -16.55 -4.04 -9.48
N VAL A 187 -15.32 -4.34 -9.90
CA VAL A 187 -15.08 -5.10 -11.14
C VAL A 187 -15.76 -6.47 -11.09
N ALA A 188 -15.74 -7.14 -9.94
CA ALA A 188 -16.42 -8.42 -9.76
C ALA A 188 -17.96 -8.31 -9.83
N ALA A 189 -18.53 -7.16 -9.44
CA ALA A 189 -19.98 -6.94 -9.37
C ALA A 189 -20.58 -6.28 -10.63
N THR A 190 -19.76 -5.71 -11.50
CA THR A 190 -20.22 -4.91 -12.64
C THR A 190 -19.90 -5.63 -13.96
N PRO A 191 -20.92 -6.19 -14.67
CA PRO A 191 -20.73 -6.77 -15.99
C PRO A 191 -20.08 -5.78 -16.96
N GLY A 192 -19.06 -6.23 -17.70
CA GLY A 192 -18.33 -5.37 -18.63
C GLY A 192 -17.21 -4.55 -18.00
N ALA A 193 -17.06 -4.56 -16.67
CA ALA A 193 -16.07 -3.72 -16.00
C ALA A 193 -14.62 -4.17 -16.20
N ILE A 194 -13.72 -3.20 -16.24
CA ILE A 194 -12.26 -3.35 -16.22
C ILE A 194 -11.64 -2.31 -15.27
N SER A 195 -10.62 -2.74 -14.55
CA SER A 195 -9.72 -1.88 -13.78
C SER A 195 -8.32 -2.50 -13.74
N TYR A 196 -7.45 -1.99 -12.89
CA TYR A 196 -6.12 -2.53 -12.61
C TYR A 196 -5.85 -2.50 -11.10
N VAL A 197 -5.21 -3.56 -10.61
CA VAL A 197 -4.82 -3.70 -9.20
C VAL A 197 -3.49 -4.45 -9.08
N ALA A 198 -2.86 -4.35 -7.92
CA ALA A 198 -1.76 -5.23 -7.53
C ALA A 198 -2.19 -6.70 -7.53
N PHE A 199 -1.27 -7.62 -7.84
CA PHE A 199 -1.55 -9.06 -7.89
C PHE A 199 -2.08 -9.62 -6.55
N SER A 200 -1.70 -9.00 -5.43
CA SER A 200 -2.23 -9.31 -4.08
C SER A 200 -3.77 -9.19 -3.97
N TYR A 201 -4.39 -8.42 -4.86
CA TYR A 201 -5.85 -8.25 -4.94
C TYR A 201 -6.52 -9.15 -5.98
N PHE A 202 -5.77 -9.98 -6.70
CA PHE A 202 -6.37 -10.94 -7.62
C PHE A 202 -7.12 -12.01 -6.81
N LYS A 203 -8.37 -12.25 -7.23
CA LYS A 203 -9.26 -13.21 -6.59
C LYS A 203 -9.99 -13.99 -7.68
N ASP A 204 -10.47 -15.16 -7.30
CA ASP A 204 -11.18 -16.05 -8.20
C ASP A 204 -12.52 -15.52 -8.67
N ASN A 205 -12.99 -14.33 -8.29
CA ASN A 205 -14.25 -13.74 -8.77
C ASN A 205 -14.07 -12.72 -9.91
N VAL A 206 -12.84 -12.42 -10.31
CA VAL A 206 -12.48 -11.62 -11.49
C VAL A 206 -11.60 -12.42 -12.43
N THR A 207 -11.36 -11.92 -13.63
CA THR A 207 -10.33 -12.46 -14.54
C THR A 207 -9.18 -11.47 -14.62
N ALA A 208 -7.97 -11.88 -14.25
CA ALA A 208 -6.75 -11.12 -14.56
C ALA A 208 -6.35 -11.38 -16.02
N LEU A 209 -6.18 -10.33 -16.82
CA LEU A 209 -5.81 -10.50 -18.23
C LEU A 209 -4.31 -10.72 -18.39
N ALA A 210 -3.94 -11.59 -19.33
CA ALA A 210 -2.63 -11.55 -19.93
C ALA A 210 -2.46 -10.29 -20.79
N VAL A 211 -1.23 -9.78 -20.88
CA VAL A 211 -0.88 -8.64 -21.74
C VAL A 211 0.21 -9.09 -22.71
N ASN A 212 -0.02 -8.92 -24.01
CA ASN A 212 0.86 -9.44 -25.07
C ASN A 212 1.14 -10.95 -24.94
N GLY A 213 0.17 -11.74 -24.47
CA GLY A 213 0.33 -13.19 -24.23
C GLY A 213 1.10 -13.53 -22.96
N VAL A 214 1.66 -12.56 -22.24
CA VAL A 214 2.37 -12.76 -20.98
C VAL A 214 1.34 -12.82 -19.85
N LYS A 215 1.40 -13.88 -19.03
CA LYS A 215 0.53 -14.02 -17.86
C LYS A 215 1.02 -13.14 -16.69
N PRO A 216 0.12 -12.58 -15.87
CA PRO A 216 0.49 -11.83 -14.68
C PRO A 216 0.94 -12.78 -13.57
N THR A 217 2.23 -13.12 -13.53
CA THR A 217 2.82 -14.00 -12.53
C THR A 217 4.10 -13.40 -11.98
N ASP A 218 4.43 -13.74 -10.73
CA ASP A 218 5.65 -13.25 -10.06
C ASP A 218 6.91 -13.61 -10.86
N GLN A 219 6.96 -14.81 -11.43
CA GLN A 219 8.06 -15.23 -12.30
C GLN A 219 8.27 -14.29 -13.48
N ASN A 220 7.18 -13.85 -14.13
CA ASN A 220 7.27 -12.93 -15.26
C ASN A 220 7.64 -11.52 -14.83
N VAL A 221 7.27 -11.09 -13.62
CA VAL A 221 7.70 -9.81 -13.06
C VAL A 221 9.20 -9.83 -12.71
N MET A 222 9.67 -10.90 -12.07
CA MET A 222 11.09 -11.05 -11.67
C MET A 222 12.07 -10.96 -12.83
N THR A 223 11.66 -11.37 -14.04
CA THR A 223 12.47 -11.30 -15.26
C THR A 223 12.16 -10.08 -16.14
N ASP A 224 11.28 -9.17 -15.68
CA ASP A 224 10.74 -8.05 -16.45
C ASP A 224 10.08 -8.51 -17.77
N THR A 225 9.56 -9.75 -17.84
CA THR A 225 8.74 -10.19 -18.97
C THR A 225 7.33 -9.58 -18.86
N TRP A 226 6.80 -9.50 -17.65
CA TRP A 226 5.64 -8.68 -17.31
C TRP A 226 6.14 -7.28 -16.96
N LYS A 227 5.73 -6.27 -17.74
CA LYS A 227 6.29 -4.90 -17.68
C LYS A 227 5.58 -3.95 -16.71
N ILE A 228 4.45 -4.37 -16.15
CA ILE A 228 3.58 -3.53 -15.33
C ILE A 228 3.78 -3.92 -13.86
N TRP A 229 4.81 -3.35 -13.24
CA TRP A 229 5.17 -3.63 -11.85
C TRP A 229 5.81 -2.39 -11.22
N ALA A 230 5.89 -2.37 -9.90
CA ALA A 230 6.52 -1.29 -9.15
C ALA A 230 7.24 -1.79 -7.90
N TYR A 231 8.20 -0.99 -7.41
CA TYR A 231 8.75 -1.17 -6.07
C TYR A 231 7.75 -0.68 -5.04
N GLU A 232 7.75 -1.35 -3.89
CA GLU A 232 6.95 -0.97 -2.74
C GLU A 232 7.85 -0.36 -1.68
N HIS A 233 7.52 0.88 -1.32
CA HIS A 233 8.36 1.75 -0.52
C HIS A 233 7.71 2.07 0.82
N MET A 234 8.52 2.11 1.87
CA MET A 234 8.15 2.64 3.18
C MET A 234 9.05 3.83 3.48
N TYR A 235 8.56 5.06 3.24
CA TYR A 235 9.35 6.27 3.44
C TYR A 235 9.34 6.75 4.89
N THR A 236 10.47 7.27 5.36
CA THR A 236 10.54 8.02 6.63
C THR A 236 11.01 9.45 6.41
N LYS A 237 10.61 10.37 7.28
CA LYS A 237 11.12 11.75 7.27
C LYS A 237 12.49 11.79 7.94
N GLY A 238 13.55 11.84 7.13
CA GLY A 238 14.91 11.69 7.64
C GLY A 238 15.15 10.32 8.28
N LYS A 239 16.14 10.26 9.18
CA LYS A 239 16.56 9.02 9.85
C LYS A 239 15.46 8.54 10.82
N PRO A 240 15.00 7.28 10.71
CA PRO A 240 14.01 6.73 11.65
C PRO A 240 14.58 6.61 13.07
N ASP A 241 13.68 6.67 14.06
CA ASP A 241 14.01 6.30 15.43
C ASP A 241 14.24 4.78 15.57
N LEU A 242 14.71 4.34 16.74
CA LEU A 242 15.12 2.96 16.96
C LEU A 242 14.00 1.95 16.68
N GLU A 243 12.80 2.18 17.19
CA GLU A 243 11.68 1.25 17.05
C GLU A 243 11.15 1.23 15.62
N THR A 244 11.07 2.39 14.96
CA THR A 244 10.72 2.49 13.55
C THR A 244 11.75 1.76 12.68
N LYS A 245 13.04 1.92 12.98
CA LYS A 245 14.13 1.23 12.28
C LYS A 245 14.02 -0.29 12.46
N LYS A 246 13.79 -0.78 13.67
CA LYS A 246 13.62 -2.23 13.91
C LYS A 246 12.47 -2.81 13.11
N PHE A 247 11.34 -2.11 13.02
CA PHE A 247 10.22 -2.56 12.20
C PHE A 247 10.57 -2.56 10.69
N LEU A 248 11.25 -1.51 10.18
CA LEU A 248 11.73 -1.48 8.80
C LEU A 248 12.76 -2.58 8.50
N ASP A 249 13.64 -2.89 9.44
CA ASP A 249 14.58 -4.00 9.35
C ASP A 249 13.82 -5.34 9.34
N TYR A 250 12.78 -5.49 10.16
CA TYR A 250 11.91 -6.67 10.17
C TYR A 250 11.18 -6.86 8.85
N MET A 251 10.63 -5.80 8.25
CA MET A 251 10.03 -5.83 6.91
C MET A 251 10.99 -6.33 5.83
N ARG A 252 12.30 -6.11 6.02
CA ARG A 252 13.38 -6.54 5.11
C ARG A 252 14.06 -7.84 5.54
N SER A 253 13.65 -8.42 6.67
CA SER A 253 14.23 -9.65 7.21
C SER A 253 13.98 -10.84 6.29
N GLU A 254 14.85 -11.84 6.35
CA GLU A 254 14.68 -13.08 5.58
C GLU A 254 13.34 -13.75 5.88
N GLU A 255 12.87 -13.69 7.13
CA GLU A 255 11.56 -14.21 7.53
C GLU A 255 10.41 -13.58 6.74
N ILE A 256 10.33 -12.24 6.73
CA ILE A 256 9.27 -11.55 5.99
C ILE A 256 9.43 -11.76 4.48
N GLN A 257 10.66 -11.65 3.97
CA GLN A 257 10.95 -11.74 2.54
C GLN A 257 10.69 -13.14 1.96
N THR A 258 10.87 -14.20 2.74
CA THR A 258 10.65 -15.58 2.27
C THR A 258 9.25 -16.12 2.56
N LYS A 259 8.58 -15.65 3.63
CA LYS A 259 7.25 -16.13 4.02
C LYS A 259 6.13 -15.17 3.62
N VAL A 260 6.06 -14.01 4.27
CA VAL A 260 4.91 -13.09 4.20
C VAL A 260 4.78 -12.48 2.80
N VAL A 261 5.89 -11.98 2.24
CA VAL A 261 5.95 -11.37 0.90
C VAL A 261 5.36 -12.32 -0.15
N LYS A 262 5.88 -13.55 -0.22
CA LYS A 262 5.45 -14.54 -1.22
C LYS A 262 4.01 -15.01 -1.00
N LYS A 263 3.62 -15.25 0.25
CA LYS A 263 2.27 -15.73 0.59
C LYS A 263 1.18 -14.74 0.15
N LEU A 264 1.49 -13.45 0.16
CA LEU A 264 0.52 -12.38 -0.13
C LEU A 264 0.56 -11.89 -1.59
N GLY A 265 1.35 -12.54 -2.46
CA GLY A 265 1.44 -12.17 -3.89
C GLY A 265 2.33 -10.96 -4.17
N TYR A 266 3.34 -10.75 -3.32
CA TYR A 266 4.44 -9.82 -3.55
C TYR A 266 5.72 -10.59 -3.85
N ILE A 267 6.70 -9.87 -4.36
CA ILE A 267 7.99 -10.38 -4.78
C ILE A 267 9.06 -9.80 -3.87
N SER A 268 10.00 -10.63 -3.43
CA SER A 268 11.11 -10.14 -2.62
C SER A 268 12.00 -9.22 -3.44
N ILE A 269 12.45 -8.13 -2.84
CA ILE A 269 13.44 -7.22 -3.42
C ILE A 269 14.76 -7.94 -3.77
N ASN A 270 15.04 -9.09 -3.13
CA ASN A 270 16.24 -9.88 -3.36
C ASN A 270 16.13 -10.85 -4.54
N GLU A 271 14.92 -11.06 -5.07
CA GLU A 271 14.65 -12.04 -6.14
C GLU A 271 14.49 -11.41 -7.52
N MET A 272 14.39 -10.08 -7.58
CA MET A 272 14.33 -9.35 -8.84
C MET A 272 15.64 -9.49 -9.63
N LYS A 273 15.52 -9.92 -10.89
CA LYS A 273 16.67 -10.06 -11.81
C LYS A 273 16.97 -8.77 -12.58
N VAL A 274 16.11 -7.77 -12.43
CA VAL A 274 16.18 -6.50 -13.12
C VAL A 274 15.98 -5.41 -12.08
N LYS A 275 16.71 -4.30 -12.23
CA LYS A 275 16.58 -3.11 -11.40
C LYS A 275 16.10 -1.96 -12.26
N VAL A 276 15.16 -1.20 -11.72
CA VAL A 276 14.70 0.08 -12.30
C VAL A 276 15.13 1.15 -11.32
N ASP A 277 16.07 1.97 -11.75
CA ASP A 277 16.58 3.12 -11.00
C ASP A 277 15.63 4.31 -11.11
#